data_AF-A0A382WXZ1-F1
#
_entry.id   AF-A0A382WXZ1-F1
#
_cell.length_a   1.000
_cell.length_b   1.000
_cell.length_c   1.000
_cell.angle_alpha   90.00
_cell.angle_beta   90.00
_cell.angle_gamma   90.00
#
_symmetry.space_group_name_H-M   'P 1'
#
loop_
_entity.id
_entity.type
_entity.pdbx_description
1 polymer ?
#
loop_
_entity_poly.entity_id
_entity_poly.type
_entity_poly.pdbx_seq_one_letter_code
_entity_poly.pdbx_strand_id
1 'polypeptide(L)'
;MTQFICRSNEEMNRVVLTVILIAVTFSLGSCEQKKPDSISNDRVTPVIVTAVTLGEQEILTSEGYLEQDIYASADTNRGKKLSMQCRICHTLEKGGVAIVGPNLFGIFGKTAASVPDYSYSEVLEASNFIWTPRALDAWLAKPFAFLP
;
A
#
# COMPACT_ATOMS: atom_id res chain seq x y z
N MET A 1 6.65 -3.93 -56.76
CA MET A 1 7.81 -3.62 -55.89
C MET A 1 7.90 -4.77 -54.91
N THR A 2 8.64 -5.81 -55.30
CA THR A 2 8.48 -7.20 -54.85
C THR A 2 9.78 -7.62 -54.19
N GLN A 3 9.83 -7.59 -52.85
CA GLN A 3 10.94 -8.12 -52.06
C GLN A 3 10.38 -8.74 -50.79
N PHE A 4 10.05 -10.02 -50.84
CA PHE A 4 10.10 -10.97 -49.73
C PHE A 4 9.90 -12.34 -50.37
N ILE A 5 10.60 -13.38 -49.88
CA ILE A 5 10.60 -14.78 -50.35
C ILE A 5 11.63 -15.09 -51.46
N CYS A 6 12.89 -15.30 -51.07
CA CYS A 6 13.79 -16.32 -51.65
C CYS A 6 15.08 -16.48 -50.81
N ARG A 7 14.94 -16.46 -49.48
CA ARG A 7 16.00 -16.79 -48.51
C ARG A 7 15.74 -18.20 -47.96
N SER A 8 15.66 -19.23 -48.81
CA SER A 8 15.18 -20.54 -48.34
C SER A 8 15.49 -21.78 -49.19
N ASN A 9 16.60 -21.88 -49.96
CA ASN A 9 16.82 -23.15 -50.68
C ASN A 9 18.25 -23.68 -50.85
N GLU A 10 19.30 -22.92 -50.54
CA GLU A 10 20.68 -23.43 -50.70
C GLU A 10 21.36 -23.80 -49.36
N GLU A 11 20.97 -23.13 -48.26
CA GLU A 11 21.51 -23.40 -46.91
C GLU A 11 20.78 -24.53 -46.17
N MET A 12 19.59 -24.92 -46.63
CA MET A 12 18.77 -25.95 -45.99
C MET A 12 19.25 -27.37 -46.33
N ASN A 13 19.85 -27.58 -47.50
CA ASN A 13 20.30 -28.91 -47.95
C ASN A 13 21.65 -29.32 -47.32
N ARG A 14 22.46 -28.37 -46.85
CA ARG A 14 23.73 -28.67 -46.15
C ARG A 14 23.51 -29.03 -44.69
N VAL A 15 22.55 -28.38 -44.01
CA VAL A 15 22.24 -28.61 -42.60
C VAL A 15 21.43 -29.90 -42.39
N VAL A 16 20.49 -30.22 -43.29
CA VAL A 16 19.69 -31.45 -43.20
C VAL A 16 20.55 -32.71 -43.41
N LEU A 17 21.58 -32.65 -44.26
CA LEU A 17 22.51 -33.76 -44.51
C LEU A 17 23.48 -34.03 -43.36
N THR A 18 23.86 -33.02 -42.55
CA THR A 18 24.73 -33.21 -41.37
C THR A 18 23.97 -33.61 -40.10
N VAL A 19 22.72 -33.18 -39.93
CA VAL A 19 21.96 -33.44 -38.69
C VAL A 19 21.46 -34.89 -38.60
N ILE A 20 21.26 -35.57 -39.73
CA ILE A 20 20.81 -36.98 -39.77
C ILE A 20 21.90 -37.96 -39.28
N LEU A 21 23.18 -37.55 -39.27
CA LEU A 21 24.29 -38.41 -38.83
C LEU A 21 24.56 -38.39 -37.31
N ILE A 22 23.86 -37.57 -36.53
CA ILE A 22 24.02 -37.48 -35.06
C ILE A 22 22.79 -38.07 -34.33
N ALA A 23 21.89 -38.73 -35.06
CA ALA A 23 20.94 -39.66 -34.49
C ALA A 23 21.60 -41.04 -34.40
N VAL A 24 22.42 -41.27 -33.37
CA VAL A 24 22.72 -42.58 -32.72
C VAL A 24 23.92 -42.31 -31.79
N THR A 25 23.65 -41.99 -30.53
CA THR A 25 24.30 -42.59 -29.34
C THR A 25 23.86 -41.88 -28.05
N PHE A 26 23.17 -42.65 -27.21
CA PHE A 26 23.33 -42.68 -25.75
C PHE A 26 22.91 -41.49 -24.87
N SER A 27 21.87 -41.79 -24.09
CA SER A 27 21.83 -41.66 -22.63
C SER A 27 21.11 -40.48 -21.99
N LEU A 28 20.00 -40.88 -21.34
CA LEU A 28 19.40 -40.36 -20.12
C LEU A 28 18.66 -39.02 -20.25
N GLY A 29 17.34 -39.16 -20.31
CA GLY A 29 16.42 -38.07 -20.08
C GLY A 29 16.61 -37.44 -18.70
N SER A 30 16.52 -36.12 -18.69
CA SER A 30 16.15 -35.34 -17.52
C SER A 30 15.05 -34.39 -17.96
N CYS A 31 13.80 -34.74 -17.69
CA CYS A 31 12.73 -33.76 -17.67
C CYS A 31 13.00 -32.85 -16.47
N GLU A 32 13.44 -31.62 -16.71
CA GLU A 32 13.48 -30.57 -15.69
C GLU A 32 12.03 -30.19 -15.36
N GLN A 33 11.42 -30.92 -14.42
CA GLN A 33 10.19 -30.48 -13.78
C GLN A 33 10.54 -29.33 -12.84
N LYS A 34 10.24 -28.10 -13.26
CA LYS A 34 10.16 -26.97 -12.34
C LYS A 34 9.15 -27.32 -11.25
N LYS A 35 9.67 -27.74 -10.10
CA LYS A 35 8.92 -28.03 -8.88
C LYS A 35 8.06 -26.79 -8.59
N PRO A 36 6.72 -26.91 -8.48
CA PRO A 36 5.91 -25.81 -7.99
C PRO A 36 6.39 -25.53 -6.56
N ASP A 37 6.86 -24.30 -6.35
CA ASP A 37 7.33 -23.85 -5.05
C ASP A 37 6.21 -24.12 -4.04
N SER A 38 6.55 -24.95 -3.06
CA SER A 38 5.72 -25.21 -1.91
C SER A 38 5.27 -23.88 -1.34
N ILE A 39 3.96 -23.70 -1.21
CA ILE A 39 3.37 -22.67 -0.36
C ILE A 39 3.93 -22.92 1.04
N SER A 40 5.02 -22.23 1.38
CA SER A 40 5.42 -22.05 2.75
C SER A 40 4.26 -21.34 3.41
N ASN A 41 3.71 -21.97 4.45
CA ASN A 41 2.98 -21.25 5.48
C ASN A 41 4.01 -20.38 6.22
N ASP A 42 4.54 -19.38 5.52
CA ASP A 42 5.31 -18.32 6.11
C ASP A 42 4.31 -17.56 6.95
N ARG A 43 4.52 -17.72 8.26
CA ARG A 43 4.02 -16.90 9.35
C ARG A 43 3.36 -15.65 8.77
N VAL A 44 2.04 -15.55 8.93
CA VAL A 44 1.37 -14.25 8.90
C VAL A 44 2.03 -13.43 10.01
N THR A 45 3.15 -12.77 9.70
CA THR A 45 3.60 -11.62 10.46
C THR A 45 2.40 -10.68 10.45
N PRO A 46 1.95 -10.16 11.60
CA PRO A 46 0.96 -9.10 11.57
C PRO A 46 1.51 -8.05 10.62
N VAL A 47 0.79 -7.81 9.52
CA VAL A 47 1.08 -6.71 8.62
C VAL A 47 0.91 -5.49 9.51
N ILE A 48 2.02 -4.99 10.06
CA ILE A 48 2.01 -3.74 10.82
C ILE A 48 1.51 -2.72 9.81
N VAL A 49 0.30 -2.20 10.08
CA VAL A 49 -0.31 -1.17 9.23
C VAL A 49 0.50 0.11 9.46
N THR A 50 1.65 0.19 8.81
CA THR A 50 2.44 1.42 8.71
C THR A 50 1.79 2.32 7.66
N ALA A 51 2.07 3.61 7.70
CA ALA A 51 1.65 4.54 6.63
C ALA A 51 2.00 4.02 5.22
N VAL A 52 3.07 3.22 5.11
CA VAL A 52 3.53 2.58 3.86
C VAL A 52 2.53 1.55 3.31
N THR A 53 1.78 0.85 4.17
CA THR A 53 0.77 -0.14 3.76
C THR A 53 -0.61 0.43 3.46
N LEU A 54 -0.83 1.73 3.71
CA LEU A 54 -2.08 2.40 3.37
C LEU A 54 -2.10 2.83 1.88
N GLY A 55 -1.07 2.54 1.12
CA GLY A 55 -0.93 3.01 -0.26
C GLY A 55 -0.40 4.45 -0.30
N GLU A 56 0.19 4.79 -1.43
CA GLU A 56 0.90 6.07 -1.60
C GLU A 56 -0.13 7.20 -1.74
N GLN A 57 -0.51 7.80 -0.61
CA GLN A 57 -1.25 9.06 -0.59
C GLN A 57 -0.27 10.21 -0.43
N GLU A 58 -0.44 11.22 -1.29
CA GLU A 58 0.22 12.51 -1.08
C GLU A 58 -0.21 13.09 0.27
N ILE A 59 0.76 13.52 1.07
CA ILE A 59 0.53 14.07 2.39
C ILE A 59 0.21 15.56 2.24
N LEU A 60 -1.05 15.91 2.46
CA LEU A 60 -1.54 17.29 2.42
C LEU A 60 -1.95 17.80 3.79
N THR A 61 -2.17 19.12 3.90
CA THR A 61 -2.86 19.71 5.05
C THR A 61 -4.36 19.39 5.00
N SER A 62 -5.08 19.67 6.08
CA SER A 62 -6.54 19.57 6.09
C SER A 62 -7.19 20.36 4.94
N GLU A 63 -6.70 21.56 4.66
CA GLU A 63 -7.18 22.39 3.56
C GLU A 63 -6.87 21.75 2.21
N GLY A 64 -5.65 21.26 2.01
CA GLY A 64 -5.25 20.61 0.75
C GLY A 64 -6.05 19.34 0.45
N TYR A 65 -6.41 18.55 1.47
CA TYR A 65 -7.32 17.43 1.25
C TYR A 65 -8.73 17.90 0.85
N LEU A 66 -9.26 18.97 1.43
CA LEU A 66 -10.60 19.48 1.06
C LEU A 66 -10.67 20.00 -0.39
N GLU A 67 -9.54 20.34 -0.99
CA GLU A 67 -9.45 20.73 -2.40
C GLU A 67 -9.50 19.54 -3.37
N GLN A 68 -9.27 18.30 -2.91
CA GLN A 68 -9.40 17.12 -3.78
C GLN A 68 -10.87 16.81 -4.06
N ASP A 69 -11.19 16.48 -5.33
CA ASP A 69 -12.56 16.24 -5.82
C ASP A 69 -13.38 15.27 -4.96
N ILE A 70 -12.73 14.21 -4.44
CA ILE A 70 -13.35 13.18 -3.61
C ILE A 70 -13.82 13.71 -2.25
N TYR A 71 -13.18 14.75 -1.71
CA TYR A 71 -13.53 15.36 -0.42
C TYR A 71 -14.31 16.66 -0.60
N ALA A 72 -14.11 17.38 -1.72
CA ALA A 72 -14.88 18.58 -2.06
C ALA A 72 -16.39 18.28 -2.17
N SER A 73 -16.76 17.06 -2.56
CA SER A 73 -18.14 16.60 -2.66
C SER A 73 -18.69 15.96 -1.36
N ALA A 74 -17.92 15.94 -0.26
CA ALA A 74 -18.34 15.31 0.99
C ALA A 74 -19.47 16.08 1.70
N ASP A 75 -20.39 15.34 2.33
CA ASP A 75 -21.45 15.92 3.15
C ASP A 75 -20.91 16.39 4.51
N THR A 76 -20.56 17.68 4.57
CA THR A 76 -20.04 18.32 5.79
C THR A 76 -21.08 18.40 6.92
N ASN A 77 -22.38 18.42 6.61
CA ASN A 77 -23.43 18.41 7.63
C ASN A 77 -23.50 17.05 8.32
N ARG A 78 -23.37 15.96 7.56
CA ARG A 78 -23.23 14.61 8.13
C ARG A 78 -21.94 14.51 8.95
N GLY A 79 -20.81 14.98 8.43
CA GLY A 79 -19.54 15.00 9.15
C GLY A 79 -19.62 15.72 10.50
N LYS A 80 -20.26 16.89 10.53
CA LYS A 80 -20.51 17.67 11.76
C LYS A 80 -21.34 16.91 12.80
N LYS A 81 -22.32 16.12 12.36
CA LYS A 81 -23.13 15.29 13.28
C LYS A 81 -22.32 14.13 13.85
N LEU A 82 -21.53 13.45 13.01
CA LEU A 82 -20.69 12.32 13.43
C LEU A 82 -19.56 12.76 14.36
N SER A 83 -18.96 13.92 14.11
CA SER A 83 -17.86 14.44 14.95
C SER A 83 -18.27 14.76 16.38
N MET A 84 -19.57 14.83 16.69
CA MET A 84 -20.07 14.99 18.07
C MET A 84 -19.56 13.88 19.01
N GLN A 85 -19.33 12.66 18.50
CA GLN A 85 -18.74 11.57 19.28
C GLN A 85 -17.29 11.87 19.65
N CYS A 86 -16.52 12.43 18.71
CA CYS A 86 -15.13 12.84 18.94
C CYS A 86 -15.05 14.00 19.94
N ARG A 87 -16.03 14.92 19.92
CA ARG A 87 -16.07 16.10 20.78
C ARG A 87 -16.24 15.81 22.27
N ILE A 88 -16.61 14.58 22.63
CA ILE A 88 -16.63 14.13 24.02
C ILE A 88 -15.21 14.15 24.60
N CYS A 89 -14.22 13.80 23.77
CA CYS A 89 -12.83 13.67 24.19
C CYS A 89 -11.87 14.65 23.50
N HIS A 90 -12.28 15.35 22.45
CA HIS A 90 -11.38 16.22 21.70
C HIS A 90 -11.98 17.59 21.42
N THR A 91 -11.16 18.63 21.50
CA THR A 91 -11.50 19.93 20.89
C THR A 91 -11.15 19.92 19.40
N LEU A 92 -11.90 20.66 18.59
CA LEU A 92 -11.75 20.68 17.13
C LEU A 92 -11.44 22.07 16.59
N GLU A 93 -11.45 23.09 17.44
CA GLU A 93 -11.20 24.47 17.11
C GLU A 93 -9.69 24.77 17.12
N LYS A 94 -9.24 25.71 16.28
CA LYS A 94 -7.85 26.14 16.24
C LYS A 94 -7.41 26.68 17.60
N GLY A 95 -6.36 26.11 18.17
CA GLY A 95 -5.86 26.49 19.49
C GLY A 95 -6.74 26.01 20.66
N GLY A 96 -7.66 25.08 20.42
CA GLY A 96 -8.44 24.45 21.49
C GLY A 96 -7.55 23.69 22.47
N VAL A 97 -7.96 23.66 23.73
CA VAL A 97 -7.23 22.94 24.79
C VAL A 97 -7.43 21.42 24.68
N ALA A 98 -6.48 20.64 25.17
CA ALA A 98 -6.70 19.21 25.40
C ALA A 98 -7.72 19.03 26.55
N ILE A 99 -8.57 18.00 26.43
CA ILE A 99 -9.52 17.63 27.49
C ILE A 99 -9.21 16.21 27.95
N VAL A 100 -9.92 15.20 27.45
CA VAL A 100 -9.53 13.79 27.63
C VAL A 100 -8.45 13.42 26.62
N GLY A 101 -8.65 13.79 25.36
CA GLY A 101 -7.78 13.65 24.21
C GLY A 101 -7.12 14.98 23.79
N PRO A 102 -6.11 14.94 22.91
CA PRO A 102 -5.47 16.14 22.36
C PRO A 102 -6.43 16.90 21.44
N ASN A 103 -6.14 18.17 21.15
CA ASN A 103 -6.83 18.91 20.10
C ASN A 103 -6.59 18.28 18.72
N LEU A 104 -7.65 18.20 17.89
CA LEU A 104 -7.58 17.60 16.55
C LEU A 104 -7.66 18.62 15.41
N PHE A 105 -7.56 19.92 15.70
CA PHE A 105 -7.58 20.93 14.66
C PHE A 105 -6.39 20.75 13.71
N GLY A 106 -6.68 20.65 12.42
CA GLY A 106 -5.63 20.48 11.41
C GLY A 106 -4.88 19.15 11.52
N ILE A 107 -5.53 18.07 12.01
CA ILE A 107 -4.85 16.79 12.24
C ILE A 107 -4.20 16.20 10.97
N PHE A 108 -4.79 16.43 9.80
CA PHE A 108 -4.28 15.84 8.56
C PHE A 108 -2.91 16.40 8.18
N GLY A 109 -2.02 15.50 7.79
CA GLY A 109 -0.61 15.78 7.48
C GLY A 109 0.30 15.84 8.71
N LYS A 110 -0.23 15.70 9.93
CA LYS A 110 0.59 15.64 11.16
C LYS A 110 1.02 14.22 11.47
N THR A 111 2.22 14.06 12.01
CA THR A 111 2.67 12.81 12.62
C THR A 111 1.76 12.44 13.80
N ALA A 112 1.50 11.16 14.00
CA ALA A 112 0.83 10.67 15.21
C ALA A 112 1.60 11.08 16.47
N ALA A 113 0.89 11.27 17.58
CA ALA A 113 1.46 11.69 18.86
C ALA A 113 2.30 13.00 18.82
N SER A 114 1.96 13.95 17.93
CA SER A 114 2.78 15.16 17.74
C SER A 114 2.29 16.43 18.45
N VAL A 115 1.19 16.38 19.23
CA VAL A 115 0.71 17.58 19.94
C VAL A 115 1.61 17.79 21.17
N PRO A 116 2.23 18.98 21.32
CA PRO A 116 3.11 19.24 22.45
C PRO A 116 2.34 19.18 23.77
N ASP A 117 3.04 18.81 24.83
CA ASP A 117 2.54 18.81 26.20
C ASP A 117 1.31 17.91 26.46
N TYR A 118 1.05 16.93 25.57
CA TYR A 118 0.04 15.89 25.76
C TYR A 118 0.72 14.53 25.94
N SER A 119 0.35 13.79 26.98
CA SER A 119 0.88 12.45 27.24
C SER A 119 0.18 11.41 26.37
N TYR A 120 0.94 10.76 25.49
CA TYR A 120 0.45 9.69 24.63
C TYR A 120 0.82 8.31 25.19
N SER A 121 0.24 7.25 24.61
CA SER A 121 0.71 5.89 24.88
C SER A 121 2.03 5.63 24.16
N GLU A 122 2.90 4.80 24.74
CA GLU A 122 4.18 4.41 24.13
C GLU A 122 4.00 3.84 22.71
N VAL A 123 2.94 3.05 22.50
CA VAL A 123 2.60 2.48 21.19
C VAL A 123 2.31 3.57 20.16
N LEU A 124 1.54 4.60 20.53
CA LEU A 124 1.19 5.67 19.61
C LEU A 124 2.40 6.59 19.34
N GLU A 125 3.23 6.86 20.34
CA GLU A 125 4.49 7.60 20.18
C GLU A 125 5.47 6.88 19.25
N ALA A 126 5.59 5.55 19.37
CA ALA A 126 6.47 4.73 18.53
C ALA A 126 5.92 4.48 17.12
N SER A 127 4.65 4.77 16.86
CA SER A 127 3.95 4.38 15.62
C SER A 127 4.46 5.09 14.36
N ASN A 128 5.01 6.29 14.49
CA ASN A 128 5.63 7.08 13.43
C ASN A 128 4.81 7.25 12.12
N PHE A 129 3.49 7.06 12.16
CA PHE A 129 2.64 7.26 10.97
C PHE A 129 2.12 8.70 10.90
N ILE A 130 1.65 9.09 9.72
CA ILE A 130 1.08 10.41 9.46
C ILE A 130 -0.43 10.28 9.29
N TRP A 131 -1.19 11.19 9.90
CA TRP A 131 -2.63 11.26 9.75
C TRP A 131 -3.01 11.68 8.33
N THR A 132 -3.38 10.71 7.51
CA THR A 132 -4.05 10.92 6.22
C THR A 132 -5.53 10.53 6.34
N PRO A 133 -6.41 10.91 5.40
CA PRO A 133 -7.80 10.46 5.39
C PRO A 133 -7.94 8.94 5.46
N ARG A 134 -7.04 8.20 4.79
CA ARG A 134 -7.06 6.74 4.82
C ARG A 134 -6.53 6.15 6.11
N ALA A 135 -5.50 6.75 6.70
CA ALA A 135 -5.03 6.35 8.03
C ALA A 135 -6.13 6.56 9.07
N LEU A 136 -6.84 7.69 8.99
CA LEU A 136 -7.97 7.97 9.87
C LEU A 136 -9.13 6.99 9.64
N ASP A 137 -9.48 6.68 8.39
CA ASP A 137 -10.53 5.69 8.08
C ASP A 137 -10.19 4.30 8.65
N ALA A 138 -8.96 3.83 8.44
CA ALA A 138 -8.49 2.56 8.99
C ALA A 138 -8.45 2.56 10.53
N TRP A 139 -8.00 3.65 11.14
CA TRP A 139 -8.01 3.85 12.59
C TRP A 139 -9.42 3.80 13.16
N LEU A 140 -10.37 4.54 12.58
CA LEU A 140 -11.75 4.61 13.02
C LEU A 140 -12.49 3.27 12.84
N ALA A 141 -12.13 2.50 11.82
CA ALA A 141 -12.71 1.18 11.59
C ALA A 141 -12.36 0.19 12.72
N LYS A 142 -11.09 0.11 13.12
CA LYS A 142 -10.60 -0.84 14.15
C LYS A 142 -9.32 -0.33 14.85
N PRO A 143 -9.40 0.57 15.84
CA PRO A 143 -8.22 1.23 16.40
C PRO A 143 -7.25 0.24 17.08
N PHE A 144 -7.78 -0.72 17.85
CA PHE A 144 -6.97 -1.77 18.50
C PHE A 144 -6.32 -2.75 17.53
N ALA A 145 -6.85 -2.91 16.32
CA ALA A 145 -6.20 -3.73 15.30
C ALA A 145 -5.20 -2.91 14.48
N PHE A 146 -5.46 -1.61 14.31
CA PHE A 146 -4.58 -0.68 13.60
C PHE A 146 -3.29 -0.43 14.39
N LEU A 147 -3.40 -0.18 15.69
CA LEU A 147 -2.27 -0.08 16.63
C LEU A 147 -2.57 -0.92 17.88
N PRO A 148 -2.15 -2.20 17.89
CA PRO A 148 -2.38 -3.14 18.99
C PRO A 148 -1.55 -2.85 20.24
#